data_AF-A0A8H7RFX5-F1
#
_entry.id   AF-A0A8H7RFX5-F1
#
_cell.length_a   1.000
_cell.length_b   1.000
_cell.length_c   1.000
_cell.angle_alpha   90.00
_cell.angle_beta   90.00
_cell.angle_gamma   90.00
#
_symmetry.space_group_name_H-M   'P 1'
#
loop_
_entity.id
_entity.type
_entity.pdbx_description
1 polymer ?
#
loop_
_entity_poly.entity_id
_entity_poly.type
_entity_poly.pdbx_seq_one_letter_code
_entity_poly.pdbx_strand_id
1 'polypeptide(L)'
;MISLLSPYIILFVWFFISCSFAAPVQQYTYQITIREGPSITKIPSGTYLENYNLADSLDSYYSRISEKVLDNTISEIMEAAPESYLIIHELQLIGKDYCRSQLENLLKVLEHDLNHKVRNSILSSIRPLVDGIVDKRADLIELNTVMSQQLGSILSAKAVASSIIRQIYQEDKNSYIVQFWKLHSDKIWAETVHHELNEFTALEAWLHSWLMDFEYIFKEAFDTQGTQWTWETQPILKHVYIKRKSFIVSNTRPKPPPLEEDLLVVEELDPAAVDIAHSEMIQLEHHVVYSTSYQVPVLYFRALYEDGTPLSLQEVYQQVVPDMYHDQVIITQTEHPLLGTPFWFIHPCDTRKLMNTIQFEYRNYIKTWLSFNGPVVRCQIPKELFGTVMDE
;
A
#
# COMPACT_ATOMS: atom_id res chain seq x y z
N MET A 1 -20.32 -23.49 14.66
CA MET A 1 -19.93 -23.04 13.30
C MET A 1 -18.47 -22.65 13.38
N ILE A 2 -17.59 -23.66 13.38
CA ILE A 2 -16.14 -23.50 13.46
C ILE A 2 -15.62 -23.89 12.09
N SER A 3 -15.51 -22.92 11.19
CA SER A 3 -14.69 -23.02 9.97
C SER A 3 -14.75 -21.67 9.28
N LEU A 4 -13.62 -20.96 9.26
CA LEU A 4 -13.19 -19.90 8.33
C LEU A 4 -12.27 -18.85 8.99
N LEU A 5 -11.71 -19.10 10.17
CA LEU A 5 -10.45 -18.46 10.55
C LEU A 5 -9.29 -19.27 9.98
N SER A 6 -8.34 -18.58 9.33
CA SER A 6 -7.15 -19.19 8.76
C SER A 6 -6.39 -19.99 9.84
N PRO A 7 -5.98 -21.24 9.59
CA PRO A 7 -5.25 -22.06 10.57
C PRO A 7 -3.94 -21.41 11.03
N TYR A 8 -3.40 -20.49 10.23
CA TYR A 8 -2.24 -19.67 10.59
C TYR A 8 -2.54 -18.69 11.74
N ILE A 9 -3.74 -18.09 11.80
CA ILE A 9 -4.13 -17.15 12.86
C ILE A 9 -4.25 -17.90 14.20
N ILE A 10 -4.84 -19.09 14.19
CA ILE A 10 -5.03 -19.92 15.40
C ILE A 10 -3.68 -20.43 15.92
N LEU A 11 -2.79 -20.89 15.02
CA LEU A 11 -1.44 -21.33 15.39
C LEU A 11 -0.57 -20.17 15.88
N PHE A 12 -0.73 -18.97 15.32
CA PHE A 12 -0.01 -17.77 15.72
C PHE A 12 -0.43 -17.29 17.11
N VAL A 13 -1.74 -17.24 17.39
CA VAL A 13 -2.28 -16.94 18.73
C VAL A 13 -1.79 -17.95 19.77
N TRP A 14 -1.77 -19.25 19.44
CA TRP A 14 -1.26 -20.30 20.35
C TRP A 14 0.25 -20.20 20.61
N PHE A 15 1.05 -19.93 19.57
CA PHE A 15 2.50 -19.80 19.71
C PHE A 15 2.88 -18.59 20.58
N PHE A 16 2.21 -17.44 20.40
CA PHE A 16 2.49 -16.22 21.18
C PHE A 16 2.02 -16.29 22.65
N ILE A 17 0.90 -16.96 22.92
CA ILE A 17 0.46 -17.25 24.29
C ILE A 17 1.54 -18.05 25.02
N SER A 18 2.18 -19.02 24.36
CA SER A 18 3.24 -19.83 24.98
C SER A 18 4.56 -19.07 25.23
N CYS A 19 4.91 -18.08 24.39
CA CYS A 19 6.12 -17.26 24.55
C CYS A 19 5.99 -16.16 25.63
N SER A 20 4.78 -15.65 25.88
CA SER A 20 4.56 -14.60 26.88
C SER A 20 4.78 -15.07 28.34
N PHE A 21 4.83 -16.39 28.58
CA PHE A 21 5.05 -16.95 29.92
C PHE A 21 6.54 -17.07 30.34
N ALA A 22 7.50 -16.60 29.54
CA ALA A 22 8.92 -16.84 29.83
C ALA A 22 9.89 -15.71 29.43
N ALA A 23 9.78 -14.50 29.99
CA ALA A 23 10.93 -13.58 30.05
C ALA A 23 10.78 -12.46 31.10
N PRO A 24 11.84 -12.13 31.87
CA PRO A 24 11.87 -10.94 32.71
C PRO A 24 12.14 -9.67 31.87
N VAL A 25 11.44 -8.59 32.21
CA VAL A 25 11.49 -7.29 31.53
C VAL A 25 12.78 -6.52 31.89
N GLN A 26 13.65 -6.25 30.90
CA GLN A 26 14.66 -5.19 30.99
C GLN A 26 14.19 -3.97 30.17
N GLN A 27 14.12 -2.82 30.81
CA GLN A 27 13.86 -1.53 30.15
C GLN A 27 15.12 -1.08 29.39
N TYR A 28 15.00 -0.95 28.07
CA TYR A 28 15.98 -0.24 27.25
C TYR A 28 15.38 1.07 26.75
N THR A 29 16.07 2.18 27.05
CA THR A 29 15.79 3.51 26.50
C THR A 29 16.54 3.64 25.18
N TYR A 30 15.82 3.81 24.07
CA TYR A 30 16.43 4.10 22.76
C TYR A 30 16.30 5.59 22.45
N GLN A 31 17.44 6.23 22.14
CA GLN A 31 17.47 7.55 21.51
C GLN A 31 17.47 7.38 19.99
N ILE A 32 16.55 8.07 19.32
CA ILE A 32 16.48 8.13 17.86
C ILE A 32 17.63 9.01 17.38
N THR A 33 18.58 8.42 16.65
CA THR A 33 19.63 9.16 15.93
C THR A 33 19.31 9.07 14.44
N ILE A 34 18.91 10.19 13.84
CA ILE A 34 18.76 10.33 12.39
C ILE A 34 20.17 10.26 11.79
N ARG A 35 20.45 9.25 10.99
CA ARG A 35 21.73 9.09 10.29
C ARG A 35 21.65 9.83 8.95
N GLU A 36 22.41 10.90 8.81
CA GLU A 36 22.64 11.53 7.50
C GLU A 36 23.55 10.62 6.64
N GLY A 37 23.05 10.22 5.48
CA GLY A 37 23.83 9.55 4.43
C GLY A 37 24.63 10.55 3.59
N PRO A 38 25.68 10.11 2.88
CA PRO A 38 26.64 11.00 2.23
C PRO A 38 26.02 11.72 1.04
N SER A 39 26.36 12.99 0.90
CA SER A 39 25.94 13.89 -0.18
C SER A 39 26.32 13.34 -1.55
N ILE A 40 25.33 13.22 -2.43
CA ILE A 40 25.54 13.01 -3.86
C ILE A 40 24.89 14.18 -4.62
N THR A 41 25.66 14.68 -5.58
CA THR A 41 25.50 15.82 -6.50
C THR A 41 24.08 16.32 -6.77
N LYS A 42 23.89 17.63 -6.54
CA LYS A 42 22.67 18.41 -6.81
C LYS A 42 22.24 18.29 -8.28
N ILE A 43 21.07 17.72 -8.50
CA ILE A 43 20.27 17.85 -9.73
C ILE A 43 19.44 19.15 -9.58
N PRO A 44 19.18 19.94 -10.64
CA PRO A 44 18.46 21.20 -10.50
C PRO A 44 17.05 20.95 -9.93
N SER A 45 16.74 21.55 -8.77
CA SER A 45 15.41 21.54 -8.15
C SER A 45 14.36 22.07 -9.12
N GLY A 46 13.20 21.40 -9.22
CA GLY A 46 12.07 21.86 -10.04
C GLY A 46 11.53 23.19 -9.52
N THR A 47 10.64 23.85 -10.27
CA THR A 47 10.01 25.07 -9.76
C THR A 47 9.08 24.73 -8.60
N TYR A 48 8.91 25.65 -7.63
CA TYR A 48 8.06 25.44 -6.44
C TYR A 48 6.63 24.97 -6.78
N LEU A 49 6.09 25.39 -7.92
CA LEU A 49 4.73 25.04 -8.38
C LEU A 49 4.65 23.58 -8.89
N GLU A 50 5.71 23.05 -9.48
CA GLU A 50 5.79 21.67 -9.96
C GLU A 50 5.87 20.67 -8.81
N ASN A 51 6.75 20.97 -7.84
CA ASN A 51 6.84 20.16 -6.63
C ASN A 51 5.49 20.14 -5.90
N TYR A 52 4.72 21.22 -5.98
CA TYR A 52 3.39 21.30 -5.39
C TYR A 52 2.38 20.38 -6.10
N ASN A 53 2.31 20.41 -7.45
CA ASN A 53 1.40 19.55 -8.20
C ASN A 53 1.72 18.06 -8.02
N LEU A 54 3.00 17.68 -8.13
CA LEU A 54 3.40 16.28 -7.89
C LEU A 54 3.11 15.84 -6.45
N ALA A 55 3.36 16.71 -5.47
CA ALA A 55 3.02 16.44 -4.08
C ALA A 55 1.51 16.26 -3.88
N ASP A 56 0.67 17.06 -4.55
CA ASP A 56 -0.79 16.89 -4.52
C ASP A 56 -1.22 15.55 -5.12
N SER A 57 -0.67 15.14 -6.26
CA SER A 57 -0.96 13.85 -6.88
C SER A 57 -0.55 12.69 -5.98
N LEU A 58 0.65 12.76 -5.39
CA LEU A 58 1.18 11.72 -4.50
C LEU A 58 0.41 11.66 -3.18
N ASP A 59 0.06 12.81 -2.60
CA ASP A 59 -0.77 12.89 -1.40
C ASP A 59 -2.13 12.23 -1.63
N SER A 60 -2.79 12.55 -2.75
CA SER A 60 -4.05 11.91 -3.15
C SER A 60 -3.89 10.39 -3.34
N TYR A 61 -2.83 9.98 -4.04
CA TYR A 61 -2.50 8.57 -4.29
C TYR A 61 -2.32 7.78 -2.98
N TYR A 62 -1.46 8.25 -2.09
CA TYR A 62 -1.17 7.57 -0.82
C TYR A 62 -2.34 7.64 0.15
N SER A 63 -3.08 8.76 0.20
CA SER A 63 -4.26 8.90 1.04
C SER A 63 -5.34 7.90 0.66
N ARG A 64 -5.65 7.78 -0.63
CA ARG A 64 -6.66 6.82 -1.13
C ARG A 64 -6.30 5.38 -0.81
N ILE A 65 -5.03 4.99 -0.95
CA ILE A 65 -4.59 3.64 -0.57
C ILE A 65 -4.71 3.47 0.94
N SER A 66 -4.25 4.47 1.68
CA SER A 66 -4.17 4.36 3.13
C SER A 66 -5.54 4.29 3.78
N GLU A 67 -6.53 5.04 3.28
CA GLU A 67 -7.93 4.91 3.69
C GLU A 67 -8.45 3.48 3.47
N LYS A 68 -8.23 2.91 2.29
CA LYS A 68 -8.69 1.55 1.97
C LYS A 68 -8.02 0.50 2.87
N VAL A 69 -6.71 0.63 3.11
CA VAL A 69 -5.99 -0.22 4.05
C VAL A 69 -6.62 -0.10 5.43
N LEU A 70 -6.80 1.13 5.93
CA LEU A 70 -7.35 1.36 7.25
C LEU A 70 -8.76 0.78 7.41
N ASP A 71 -9.63 0.95 6.42
CA ASP A 71 -10.99 0.42 6.47
C ASP A 71 -11.01 -1.11 6.56
N ASN A 72 -10.24 -1.78 5.71
CA ASN A 72 -10.14 -3.25 5.72
C ASN A 72 -9.56 -3.75 7.04
N THR A 73 -8.41 -3.19 7.43
CA THR A 73 -7.60 -3.64 8.56
C THR A 73 -8.41 -3.36 9.86
N ILE A 74 -8.99 -2.17 10.05
CA ILE A 74 -9.85 -1.91 11.23
C ILE A 74 -11.05 -2.86 11.28
N SER A 75 -11.70 -3.15 10.14
CA SER A 75 -12.81 -4.11 10.09
C SER A 75 -12.40 -5.50 10.58
N GLU A 76 -11.23 -5.99 10.15
CA GLU A 76 -10.70 -7.30 10.55
C GLU A 76 -10.44 -7.39 12.06
N ILE A 77 -9.91 -6.34 12.70
CA ILE A 77 -9.76 -6.36 14.17
C ILE A 77 -11.12 -6.43 14.84
N MET A 78 -12.05 -5.57 14.42
CA MET A 78 -13.34 -5.44 15.07
C MET A 78 -14.13 -6.74 14.98
N GLU A 79 -13.94 -7.50 13.90
CA GLU A 79 -14.49 -8.86 13.76
C GLU A 79 -13.81 -9.88 14.70
N ALA A 80 -12.49 -9.82 14.86
CA ALA A 80 -11.72 -10.75 15.70
C ALA A 80 -11.75 -10.43 17.21
N ALA A 81 -12.07 -9.19 17.58
CA ALA A 81 -11.98 -8.69 18.96
C ALA A 81 -12.88 -9.44 19.97
N PRO A 82 -14.16 -9.76 19.67
CA PRO A 82 -15.04 -10.44 20.62
C PRO A 82 -14.55 -11.84 21.00
N GLU A 83 -14.15 -12.63 20.01
CA GLU A 83 -13.65 -13.99 20.24
C GLU A 83 -12.32 -13.95 21.00
N SER A 84 -11.40 -13.07 20.60
CA SER A 84 -10.11 -12.90 21.27
C SER A 84 -10.29 -12.52 22.74
N TYR A 85 -11.21 -11.60 23.04
CA TYR A 85 -11.56 -11.22 24.40
C TYR A 85 -12.09 -12.41 25.20
N LEU A 86 -13.08 -13.15 24.68
CA LEU A 86 -13.68 -14.28 25.37
C LEU A 86 -12.66 -15.40 25.64
N ILE A 87 -11.79 -15.71 24.68
CA ILE A 87 -10.72 -16.71 24.85
C ILE A 87 -9.76 -16.28 25.95
N ILE A 88 -9.25 -15.04 25.89
CA ILE A 88 -8.32 -14.53 26.92
C ILE A 88 -9.00 -14.58 28.30
N HIS A 89 -10.27 -14.20 28.37
CA HIS A 89 -11.06 -14.21 29.59
C HIS A 89 -11.33 -15.63 30.13
N GLU A 90 -11.56 -16.61 29.27
CA GLU A 90 -11.78 -18.01 29.64
C GLU A 90 -10.52 -18.73 30.13
N LEU A 91 -9.36 -18.39 29.56
CA LEU A 91 -8.08 -19.00 29.93
C LEU A 91 -7.61 -18.59 31.34
N GLN A 92 -8.22 -17.57 31.93
CA GLN A 92 -7.89 -17.10 33.27
C GLN A 92 -8.73 -17.83 34.33
N LEU A 93 -8.12 -18.82 34.97
CA LEU A 93 -8.78 -19.73 35.93
C LEU A 93 -9.06 -19.09 37.31
N ILE A 94 -8.39 -17.99 37.68
CA ILE A 94 -8.49 -17.34 39.00
C ILE A 94 -9.13 -15.97 38.83
N GLY A 95 -10.15 -15.64 39.62
CA GLY A 95 -10.74 -14.29 39.67
C GLY A 95 -11.77 -13.96 38.58
N LYS A 96 -12.11 -14.92 37.71
CA LYS A 96 -13.06 -14.75 36.58
C LYS A 96 -14.41 -14.18 36.99
N ASP A 97 -14.90 -14.55 38.17
CA ASP A 97 -16.20 -14.08 38.70
C ASP A 97 -16.18 -12.61 39.15
N TYR A 98 -15.00 -11.98 39.20
CA TYR A 98 -14.80 -10.65 39.76
C TYR A 98 -14.11 -9.67 38.80
N CYS A 99 -13.91 -10.04 37.53
CA CYS A 99 -13.33 -9.13 36.55
C CYS A 99 -14.26 -7.93 36.29
N ARG A 100 -13.69 -6.71 36.28
CA ARG A 100 -14.47 -5.48 36.09
C ARG A 100 -14.56 -5.04 34.63
N SER A 101 -13.72 -5.58 33.75
CA SER A 101 -13.74 -5.28 32.32
C SER A 101 -14.98 -5.90 31.66
N GLN A 102 -15.52 -5.21 30.64
CA GLN A 102 -16.69 -5.68 29.89
C GLN A 102 -16.38 -5.62 28.40
N LEU A 103 -16.81 -6.64 27.66
CA LEU A 103 -16.62 -6.74 26.20
C LEU A 103 -17.17 -5.49 25.48
N GLU A 104 -18.33 -4.99 25.87
CA GLU A 104 -18.94 -3.79 25.27
C GLU A 104 -18.04 -2.55 25.42
N ASN A 105 -17.39 -2.39 26.58
CA ASN A 105 -16.45 -1.30 26.82
C ASN A 105 -15.19 -1.45 25.96
N LEU A 106 -14.64 -2.68 25.84
CA LEU A 106 -13.52 -2.96 24.95
C LEU A 106 -13.85 -2.54 23.52
N LEU A 107 -14.95 -3.06 22.95
CA LEU A 107 -15.31 -2.81 21.56
C LEU A 107 -15.51 -1.31 21.29
N LYS A 108 -16.17 -0.61 22.21
CA LYS A 108 -16.40 0.84 22.08
C LYS A 108 -15.10 1.65 22.09
N VAL A 109 -14.19 1.37 23.02
CA VAL A 109 -12.90 2.10 23.10
C VAL A 109 -12.01 1.76 21.92
N LEU A 110 -11.97 0.48 21.54
CA LEU A 110 -11.18 -0.02 20.41
C LEU A 110 -11.66 0.63 19.10
N GLU A 111 -12.95 0.57 18.80
CA GLU A 111 -13.54 1.19 17.61
C GLU A 111 -13.25 2.68 17.55
N HIS A 112 -13.45 3.40 18.66
CA HIS A 112 -13.20 4.84 18.72
C HIS A 112 -11.72 5.18 18.44
N ASP A 113 -10.79 4.56 19.15
CA ASP A 113 -9.37 4.90 19.04
C ASP A 113 -8.77 4.48 17.69
N LEU A 114 -9.19 3.37 17.11
CA LEU A 114 -8.76 2.97 15.77
C LEU A 114 -9.29 3.94 14.70
N ASN A 115 -10.60 4.24 14.74
CA ASN A 115 -11.23 5.08 13.74
C ASN A 115 -10.85 6.57 13.84
N HIS A 116 -10.46 7.04 15.03
CA HIS A 116 -10.15 8.46 15.25
C HIS A 116 -8.68 8.75 15.57
N LYS A 117 -8.01 7.97 16.43
CA LYS A 117 -6.61 8.27 16.78
C LYS A 117 -5.67 7.69 15.73
N VAL A 118 -5.79 6.39 15.44
CA VAL A 118 -4.90 5.70 14.49
C VAL A 118 -5.11 6.23 13.07
N ARG A 119 -6.36 6.22 12.58
CA ARG A 119 -6.68 6.74 11.23
C ARG A 119 -6.20 8.17 11.04
N ASN A 120 -6.54 9.09 11.94
CA ASN A 120 -6.14 10.49 11.77
C ASN A 120 -4.62 10.68 11.85
N SER A 121 -3.93 9.95 12.74
CA SER A 121 -2.47 10.03 12.83
C SER A 121 -1.79 9.61 11.53
N ILE A 122 -2.31 8.57 10.86
CA ILE A 122 -1.77 8.10 9.58
C ILE A 122 -2.07 9.11 8.49
N LEU A 123 -3.35 9.43 8.27
CA LEU A 123 -3.76 10.29 7.15
C LEU A 123 -3.16 11.70 7.25
N SER A 124 -3.10 12.29 8.45
CA SER A 124 -2.50 13.61 8.65
C SER A 124 -0.97 13.64 8.48
N SER A 125 -0.32 12.47 8.50
CA SER A 125 1.13 12.37 8.29
C SER A 125 1.51 12.21 6.83
N ILE A 126 0.58 11.85 5.94
CA ILE A 126 0.87 11.58 4.53
C ILE A 126 1.45 12.82 3.85
N ARG A 127 0.77 13.96 3.92
CA ARG A 127 1.24 15.18 3.24
C ARG A 127 2.64 15.61 3.67
N PRO A 128 2.95 15.75 4.99
CA PRO A 128 4.30 16.08 5.43
C PRO A 128 5.37 15.08 4.95
N LEU A 129 5.03 13.79 4.85
CA LEU A 129 5.95 12.77 4.33
C LEU A 129 6.16 12.94 2.83
N VAL A 130 5.10 13.13 2.07
CA VAL A 130 5.16 13.36 0.61
C VAL A 130 6.04 14.58 0.31
N ASP A 131 5.81 15.70 0.99
CA ASP A 131 6.61 16.92 0.81
C ASP A 131 8.11 16.65 1.08
N GLY A 132 8.43 15.85 2.09
CA GLY A 132 9.81 15.49 2.42
C GLY A 132 10.48 14.47 1.48
N ILE A 133 9.70 13.75 0.67
CA ILE A 133 10.20 12.74 -0.28
C ILE A 133 10.26 13.30 -1.71
N VAL A 134 9.32 14.17 -2.12
CA VAL A 134 9.31 14.81 -3.45
C VAL A 134 10.63 15.53 -3.74
N ASP A 135 11.24 16.13 -2.72
CA ASP A 135 12.56 16.77 -2.82
C ASP A 135 13.72 15.82 -3.22
N LYS A 136 13.51 14.49 -3.15
CA LYS A 136 14.53 13.46 -3.41
C LYS A 136 14.46 12.84 -4.80
N ARG A 137 13.47 13.18 -5.64
CA ARG A 137 13.29 12.69 -7.03
C ARG A 137 13.49 11.17 -7.20
N ALA A 138 12.96 10.40 -6.27
CA ALA A 138 13.00 8.95 -6.30
C ALA A 138 11.93 8.38 -7.26
N ASP A 139 12.16 7.18 -7.79
CA ASP A 139 11.11 6.47 -8.53
C ASP A 139 9.98 6.02 -7.59
N LEU A 140 8.80 5.72 -8.14
CA LEU A 140 7.63 5.38 -7.34
C LEU A 140 7.83 4.14 -6.43
N ILE A 141 8.74 3.23 -6.78
CA ILE A 141 9.03 2.02 -5.99
C ILE A 141 9.80 2.40 -4.72
N GLU A 142 10.80 3.28 -4.87
CA GLU A 142 11.52 3.84 -3.73
C GLU A 142 10.60 4.72 -2.88
N LEU A 143 9.75 5.56 -3.51
CA LEU A 143 8.73 6.34 -2.81
C LEU A 143 7.81 5.44 -1.96
N ASN A 144 7.28 4.37 -2.54
CA ASN A 144 6.42 3.40 -1.84
C ASN A 144 7.13 2.77 -0.63
N THR A 145 8.40 2.40 -0.80
CA THR A 145 9.20 1.80 0.27
C THR A 145 9.45 2.76 1.42
N VAL A 146 9.79 4.02 1.12
CA VAL A 146 9.98 5.05 2.14
C VAL A 146 8.66 5.36 2.83
N MET A 147 7.56 5.52 2.08
CA MET A 147 6.23 5.80 2.64
C MET A 147 5.75 4.70 3.58
N SER A 148 5.86 3.43 3.18
CA SER A 148 5.42 2.32 4.05
C SER A 148 6.20 2.27 5.36
N GLN A 149 7.53 2.45 5.30
CA GLN A 149 8.39 2.48 6.49
C GLN A 149 8.05 3.64 7.43
N GLN A 150 7.87 4.83 6.88
CA GLN A 150 7.56 6.02 7.67
C GLN A 150 6.18 5.91 8.33
N LEU A 151 5.14 5.49 7.58
CA LEU A 151 3.81 5.25 8.12
C LEU A 151 3.79 4.15 9.19
N GLY A 152 4.54 3.07 8.99
CA GLY A 152 4.74 2.03 9.99
C GLY A 152 5.37 2.58 11.27
N SER A 153 6.37 3.45 11.14
CA SER A 153 7.06 4.06 12.29
C SER A 153 6.23 5.08 13.08
N ILE A 154 5.27 5.74 12.43
CA ILE A 154 4.33 6.68 13.09
C ILE A 154 3.45 5.92 14.10
N LEU A 155 3.10 4.68 13.78
CA LEU A 155 2.39 3.79 14.67
C LEU A 155 3.37 3.14 15.64
N SER A 156 3.56 3.75 16.82
CA SER A 156 4.10 3.00 17.95
C SER A 156 3.06 1.97 18.40
N ALA A 157 3.07 0.80 17.77
CA ALA A 157 2.12 -0.29 17.99
C ALA A 157 1.94 -0.57 19.49
N LYS A 158 3.05 -0.58 20.24
CA LYS A 158 3.04 -0.75 21.69
C LYS A 158 2.35 0.40 22.40
N ALA A 159 2.71 1.65 22.11
CA ALA A 159 2.12 2.80 22.81
C ALA A 159 0.61 2.95 22.52
N VAL A 160 0.19 2.68 21.28
CA VAL A 160 -1.22 2.68 20.89
C VAL A 160 -1.98 1.59 21.64
N ALA A 161 -1.45 0.35 21.63
CA ALA A 161 -2.05 -0.75 22.38
C ALA A 161 -2.15 -0.41 23.89
N SER A 162 -1.06 0.02 24.51
CA SER A 162 -1.06 0.44 25.92
C SER A 162 -2.11 1.52 26.20
N SER A 163 -2.26 2.51 25.32
CA SER A 163 -3.22 3.60 25.48
C SER A 163 -4.67 3.12 25.42
N ILE A 164 -4.99 2.24 24.47
CA ILE A 164 -6.34 1.67 24.31
C ILE A 164 -6.67 0.82 25.54
N ILE A 165 -5.77 -0.09 25.93
CA ILE A 165 -6.01 -0.98 27.07
C ILE A 165 -6.11 -0.18 28.38
N ARG A 166 -5.29 0.86 28.61
CA ARG A 166 -5.42 1.73 29.80
C ARG A 166 -6.79 2.42 29.92
N GLN A 167 -7.39 2.80 28.80
CA GLN A 167 -8.73 3.42 28.81
C GLN A 167 -9.82 2.42 29.19
N ILE A 168 -9.66 1.14 28.84
CA ILE A 168 -10.61 0.06 29.17
C ILE A 168 -10.58 -0.24 30.67
N TYR A 169 -9.40 -0.37 31.25
CA TYR A 169 -9.24 -0.72 32.66
C TYR A 169 -9.39 0.45 33.63
N GLN A 170 -9.71 1.66 33.14
CA GLN A 170 -9.87 2.91 33.91
C GLN A 170 -9.03 2.93 35.20
N GLU A 171 -7.79 3.42 35.15
CA GLU A 171 -6.99 3.56 36.38
C GLU A 171 -7.81 4.34 37.43
N ASP A 172 -8.28 3.61 38.45
CA ASP A 172 -9.06 4.15 39.55
C ASP A 172 -8.14 5.14 40.27
N LYS A 173 -8.43 6.44 40.15
CA LYS A 173 -7.62 7.57 40.64
C LYS A 173 -7.49 7.63 42.18
N ASN A 174 -7.75 6.53 42.86
CA ASN A 174 -7.49 6.35 44.27
C ASN A 174 -5.99 6.47 44.55
N SER A 175 -5.63 7.08 45.68
CA SER A 175 -4.24 7.23 46.10
C SER A 175 -3.52 5.89 46.12
N TYR A 176 -2.28 5.84 45.64
CA TYR A 176 -1.41 4.65 45.67
C TYR A 176 -1.36 4.00 47.06
N ILE A 177 -1.47 4.80 48.12
CA ILE A 177 -1.48 4.33 49.52
C ILE A 177 -2.71 3.47 49.80
N VAL A 178 -3.88 3.85 49.28
CA VAL A 178 -5.15 3.13 49.46
C VAL A 178 -5.16 1.83 48.67
N GLN A 179 -4.66 1.86 47.43
CA GLN A 179 -4.51 0.66 46.58
C GLN A 179 -3.53 -0.33 47.21
N PHE A 180 -2.39 0.15 47.71
CA PHE A 180 -1.38 -0.69 48.37
C PHE A 180 -1.92 -1.34 49.65
N TRP A 181 -2.68 -0.59 50.47
CA TRP A 181 -3.30 -1.15 51.67
C TRP A 181 -4.31 -2.24 51.31
N LYS A 182 -5.20 -2.00 50.34
CA LYS A 182 -6.18 -2.97 49.86
C LYS A 182 -5.54 -4.23 49.31
N LEU A 183 -4.42 -4.12 48.60
CA LEU A 183 -3.67 -5.27 48.07
C LEU A 183 -3.24 -6.26 49.16
N HIS A 184 -2.89 -5.75 50.34
CA HIS A 184 -2.38 -6.57 51.44
C HIS A 184 -3.48 -6.98 52.43
N SER A 185 -4.58 -6.23 52.50
CA SER A 185 -5.66 -6.48 53.45
C SER A 185 -6.84 -7.27 52.87
N ASP A 186 -7.06 -7.23 51.55
CA ASP A 186 -8.20 -7.85 50.88
C ASP A 186 -7.72 -8.83 49.80
N LYS A 187 -7.84 -10.12 50.12
CA LYS A 187 -7.41 -11.21 49.25
C LYS A 187 -8.20 -11.27 47.94
N ILE A 188 -9.51 -11.00 47.97
CA ILE A 188 -10.36 -11.03 46.78
C ILE A 188 -9.95 -9.88 45.86
N TRP A 189 -9.75 -8.69 46.42
CA TRP A 189 -9.27 -7.54 45.66
C TRP A 189 -7.90 -7.80 45.02
N ALA A 190 -6.97 -8.43 45.75
CA ALA A 190 -5.66 -8.78 45.20
C ALA A 190 -5.74 -9.79 44.04
N GLU A 191 -6.61 -10.81 44.15
CA GLU A 191 -6.85 -11.78 43.08
C GLU A 191 -7.52 -11.13 41.86
N THR A 192 -8.48 -10.21 42.05
CA THR A 192 -9.11 -9.43 40.97
C THR A 192 -8.08 -8.57 40.23
N VAL A 193 -7.25 -7.81 40.95
CA VAL A 193 -6.22 -6.96 40.33
C VAL A 193 -5.18 -7.79 39.56
N HIS A 194 -4.83 -8.97 40.08
CA HIS A 194 -3.91 -9.87 39.37
C HIS A 194 -4.53 -10.43 38.08
N HIS A 195 -5.81 -10.82 38.12
CA HIS A 195 -6.56 -11.26 36.94
C HIS A 195 -6.59 -10.16 35.87
N GLU A 196 -7.01 -8.95 36.23
CA GLU A 196 -7.08 -7.81 35.31
C GLU A 196 -5.72 -7.44 34.71
N LEU A 197 -4.63 -7.55 35.46
CA LEU A 197 -3.27 -7.29 34.94
C LEU A 197 -2.85 -8.34 33.90
N ASN A 198 -3.21 -9.61 34.11
CA ASN A 198 -2.93 -10.66 33.15
C ASN A 198 -3.76 -10.46 31.87
N GLU A 199 -5.04 -10.08 32.01
CA GLU A 199 -5.95 -9.80 30.88
C GLU A 199 -5.47 -8.58 30.10
N PHE A 200 -5.10 -7.50 30.81
CA PHE A 200 -4.45 -6.31 30.27
C PHE A 200 -3.26 -6.68 29.39
N THR A 201 -2.34 -7.50 29.92
CA THR A 201 -1.09 -7.84 29.23
C THR A 201 -1.36 -8.68 27.98
N ALA A 202 -2.32 -9.62 28.06
CA ALA A 202 -2.71 -10.46 26.93
C ALA A 202 -3.41 -9.66 25.82
N LEU A 203 -4.35 -8.78 26.18
CA LEU A 203 -5.05 -7.91 25.22
C LEU A 203 -4.10 -6.89 24.59
N GLU A 204 -3.17 -6.33 25.37
CA GLU A 204 -2.13 -5.44 24.87
C GLU A 204 -1.23 -6.16 23.86
N ALA A 205 -0.80 -7.39 24.16
CA ALA A 205 0.03 -8.19 23.26
C ALA A 205 -0.70 -8.56 21.96
N TRP A 206 -1.97 -8.95 22.04
CA TRP A 206 -2.81 -9.23 20.87
C TRP A 206 -2.93 -8.01 19.96
N LEU A 207 -3.30 -6.86 20.52
CA LEU A 207 -3.47 -5.62 19.77
C LEU A 207 -2.13 -5.12 19.21
N HIS A 208 -1.06 -5.22 19.99
CA HIS A 208 0.29 -4.88 19.55
C HIS A 208 0.70 -5.70 18.33
N SER A 209 0.51 -7.02 18.36
CA SER A 209 0.85 -7.91 17.25
C SER A 209 0.18 -7.47 15.96
N TRP A 210 -1.10 -7.14 16.03
CA TRP A 210 -1.85 -6.70 14.87
C TRP A 210 -1.36 -5.34 14.34
N LEU A 211 -1.07 -4.40 15.24
CA LEU A 211 -0.53 -3.09 14.88
C LEU A 211 0.90 -3.15 14.30
N MET A 212 1.66 -4.21 14.57
CA MET A 212 3.01 -4.38 14.01
C MET A 212 2.99 -4.72 12.51
N ASP A 213 1.89 -5.26 12.00
CA ASP A 213 1.79 -5.69 10.60
C ASP A 213 1.49 -4.52 9.64
N PHE A 214 1.19 -3.32 10.14
CA PHE A 214 0.83 -2.17 9.28
C PHE A 214 1.88 -1.80 8.25
N GLU A 215 3.16 -1.80 8.63
CA GLU A 215 4.23 -1.46 7.68
C GLU A 215 4.17 -2.41 6.48
N TYR A 216 4.01 -3.70 6.75
CA TYR A 216 3.93 -4.73 5.73
C TYR A 216 2.65 -4.58 4.90
N ILE A 217 1.49 -4.39 5.54
CA ILE A 217 0.20 -4.20 4.85
C ILE A 217 0.24 -2.97 3.95
N PHE A 218 0.79 -1.85 4.41
CA PHE A 218 0.97 -0.65 3.60
C PHE A 218 1.94 -0.89 2.44
N LYS A 219 3.09 -1.52 2.70
CA LYS A 219 4.05 -1.85 1.65
C LYS A 219 3.41 -2.70 0.56
N GLU A 220 2.70 -3.75 0.95
CA GLU A 220 1.95 -4.60 0.04
C GLU A 220 0.89 -3.78 -0.71
N ALA A 221 0.10 -2.96 -0.03
CA ALA A 221 -0.95 -2.16 -0.66
C ALA A 221 -0.41 -1.10 -1.63
N PHE A 222 0.70 -0.43 -1.32
CA PHE A 222 1.34 0.55 -2.19
C PHE A 222 1.96 -0.12 -3.42
N ASP A 223 2.61 -1.27 -3.24
CA ASP A 223 3.18 -2.05 -4.34
C ASP A 223 2.10 -2.71 -5.22
N THR A 224 0.93 -3.00 -4.64
CA THR A 224 -0.17 -3.69 -5.33
C THR A 224 -1.23 -2.77 -5.90
N GLN A 225 -1.35 -1.51 -5.43
CA GLN A 225 -2.38 -0.62 -5.96
C GLN A 225 -2.09 -0.33 -7.43
N GLY A 226 -3.00 -0.84 -8.25
CA GLY A 226 -2.92 -0.71 -9.69
C GLY A 226 -2.20 -1.83 -10.43
N THR A 227 -1.76 -2.86 -9.71
CA THR A 227 -1.11 -4.02 -10.32
C THR A 227 -2.01 -5.24 -10.44
N GLN A 228 -3.16 -5.24 -9.77
CA GLN A 228 -4.14 -6.32 -9.84
C GLN A 228 -4.77 -6.42 -11.24
N TRP A 229 -4.66 -7.61 -11.84
CA TRP A 229 -5.32 -7.91 -13.11
C TRP A 229 -6.76 -8.31 -12.87
N THR A 230 -7.65 -7.76 -13.69
CA THR A 230 -9.08 -8.08 -13.64
C THR A 230 -9.54 -8.57 -15.00
N TRP A 231 -10.40 -9.60 -14.98
CA TRP A 231 -11.05 -10.10 -16.17
C TRP A 231 -12.26 -9.22 -16.49
N GLU A 232 -12.30 -8.72 -17.72
CA GLU A 232 -13.41 -7.90 -18.21
C GLU A 232 -14.08 -8.59 -19.37
N THR A 233 -15.42 -8.61 -19.34
CA THR A 233 -16.23 -9.16 -20.43
C THR A 233 -16.94 -8.02 -21.12
N GLN A 234 -16.69 -7.85 -22.41
CA GLN A 234 -17.41 -6.87 -23.20
C GLN A 234 -18.87 -7.34 -23.39
N PRO A 235 -19.89 -6.56 -22.98
CA PRO A 235 -21.27 -7.04 -22.88
C PRO A 235 -21.90 -7.50 -24.21
N ILE A 236 -21.50 -6.89 -25.32
CA ILE A 236 -22.07 -7.05 -26.66
C ILE A 236 -21.37 -8.19 -27.40
N LEU A 237 -20.04 -8.10 -27.51
CA LEU A 237 -19.20 -9.05 -28.23
C LEU A 237 -18.94 -10.33 -27.43
N LYS A 238 -19.24 -10.34 -26.10
CA LYS A 238 -18.93 -11.43 -25.16
C LYS A 238 -17.47 -11.88 -25.17
N HIS A 239 -16.59 -11.01 -25.65
CA HIS A 239 -15.15 -11.24 -25.64
C HIS A 239 -14.59 -10.80 -24.30
N VAL A 240 -13.63 -11.59 -23.83
CA VAL A 240 -12.97 -11.36 -22.56
C VAL A 240 -11.57 -10.80 -22.81
N TYR A 241 -11.18 -9.83 -22.02
CA TYR A 241 -9.81 -9.32 -21.98
C TYR A 241 -9.39 -9.11 -20.53
N ILE A 242 -8.08 -9.00 -20.30
CA ILE A 242 -7.55 -8.74 -18.95
C ILE A 242 -7.09 -7.29 -18.90
N LYS A 243 -7.45 -6.55 -17.85
CA LYS A 243 -7.04 -5.16 -17.64
C LYS A 243 -6.26 -4.97 -16.34
N ARG A 244 -5.39 -3.97 -16.33
CA ARG A 244 -4.57 -3.51 -15.19
C ARG A 244 -4.40 -1.99 -15.26
N LYS A 245 -4.30 -1.30 -14.12
CA LYS A 245 -4.15 0.16 -14.06
C LYS A 245 -3.04 0.60 -13.11
N SER A 246 -1.84 0.93 -13.56
CA SER A 246 -0.74 1.36 -12.68
C SER A 246 -0.43 2.86 -12.77
N PHE A 247 0.42 3.36 -11.89
CA PHE A 247 0.91 4.75 -11.92
C PHE A 247 2.44 4.77 -12.02
N ILE A 248 3.00 5.79 -12.67
CA ILE A 248 4.45 6.07 -12.71
C ILE A 248 4.66 7.57 -12.52
N VAL A 249 5.83 7.95 -11.97
CA VAL A 249 6.25 9.35 -11.94
C VAL A 249 6.97 9.66 -13.25
N SER A 250 6.53 10.71 -13.93
CA SER A 250 7.20 11.30 -15.09
C SER A 250 8.38 12.15 -14.64
N ASN A 251 9.44 12.11 -15.43
CA ASN A 251 10.62 12.94 -15.24
C ASN A 251 10.60 14.21 -16.11
N THR A 252 9.65 14.36 -17.05
CA THR A 252 9.60 15.48 -18.01
C THR A 252 8.22 15.61 -18.69
N ARG A 253 7.41 16.65 -18.41
CA ARG A 253 6.35 17.12 -19.33
C ARG A 253 6.90 18.23 -20.23
N PRO A 254 6.83 18.11 -21.57
CA PRO A 254 7.02 19.25 -22.44
C PRO A 254 5.90 20.27 -22.19
N LYS A 255 6.23 21.57 -22.12
CA LYS A 255 5.22 22.62 -22.01
C LYS A 255 4.20 22.45 -23.14
N PRO A 256 2.88 22.48 -22.87
CA PRO A 256 1.88 22.40 -23.94
C PRO A 256 2.17 23.49 -24.98
N PRO A 257 2.03 23.20 -26.29
CA PRO A 257 2.23 24.20 -27.32
C PRO A 257 1.30 25.40 -27.06
N PRO A 258 1.77 26.65 -27.22
CA PRO A 258 0.94 27.83 -27.05
C PRO A 258 -0.33 27.71 -27.92
N LEU A 259 -1.47 28.15 -27.38
CA LEU A 259 -2.71 28.20 -28.14
C LEU A 259 -2.52 29.14 -29.34
N GLU A 260 -3.19 28.89 -30.47
CA GLU A 260 -3.03 29.72 -31.68
C GLU A 260 -3.30 31.22 -31.46
N GLU A 261 -4.06 31.57 -30.42
CA GLU A 261 -4.30 32.95 -30.00
C GLU A 261 -3.07 33.62 -29.35
N ASP A 262 -2.15 32.84 -28.77
CA ASP A 262 -0.90 33.33 -28.16
C ASP A 262 0.22 33.53 -29.21
N LEU A 263 0.12 32.92 -30.39
CA LEU A 263 1.11 33.06 -31.48
C LEU A 263 1.16 34.47 -32.08
N LEU A 264 0.15 35.31 -31.83
CA LEU A 264 0.11 36.71 -32.30
C LEU A 264 0.82 37.67 -31.34
N VAL A 265 1.22 37.21 -30.15
CA VAL A 265 2.08 37.97 -29.25
C VAL A 265 3.51 37.50 -29.48
N VAL A 266 4.29 38.29 -30.22
CA VAL A 266 5.75 38.12 -30.25
C VAL A 266 6.27 38.56 -28.88
N GLU A 267 6.15 37.71 -27.87
CA GLU A 267 6.94 37.88 -26.65
C GLU A 267 8.41 37.64 -27.04
N GLU A 268 9.27 38.62 -26.77
CA GLU A 268 10.72 38.40 -26.84
C GLU A 268 11.04 37.18 -25.97
N LEU A 269 11.65 36.15 -26.58
CA LEU A 269 12.14 35.00 -25.84
C LEU A 269 13.08 35.50 -24.74
N ASP A 270 12.60 35.49 -23.50
CA ASP A 270 13.42 35.80 -22.32
C ASP A 270 14.55 34.76 -22.26
N PRO A 271 15.83 35.16 -22.41
CA PRO A 271 16.95 34.24 -22.33
C PRO A 271 17.13 33.63 -20.92
N ALA A 272 16.35 34.06 -19.93
CA ALA A 272 16.25 33.43 -18.61
C ALA A 272 15.13 32.38 -18.48
N ALA A 273 14.30 32.17 -19.51
CA ALA A 273 13.32 31.08 -19.55
C ALA A 273 14.04 29.74 -19.76
N VAL A 274 14.48 29.14 -18.66
CA VAL A 274 15.02 27.78 -18.65
C VAL A 274 13.87 26.81 -18.97
N ASP A 275 14.07 25.94 -19.96
CA ASP A 275 13.22 24.76 -20.22
C ASP A 275 13.36 23.81 -19.03
N ILE A 276 12.54 24.01 -17.99
CA ILE A 276 12.55 23.17 -16.80
C ILE A 276 11.54 22.05 -17.02
N ALA A 277 12.07 20.83 -17.12
CA ALA A 277 11.27 19.61 -17.12
C ALA A 277 10.41 19.50 -15.86
N HIS A 278 9.09 19.43 -16.05
CA HIS A 278 8.11 19.20 -14.98
C HIS A 278 7.98 17.70 -14.67
N SER A 279 7.94 17.31 -13.38
CA SER A 279 7.59 15.95 -12.96
C SER A 279 6.12 15.87 -12.58
N GLU A 280 5.42 14.83 -13.05
CA GLU A 280 3.99 14.61 -12.77
C GLU A 280 3.65 13.11 -12.71
N MET A 281 2.49 12.75 -12.16
CA MET A 281 2.02 11.36 -12.15
C MET A 281 1.34 11.00 -13.48
N ILE A 282 1.71 9.86 -14.06
CA ILE A 282 1.08 9.26 -15.23
C ILE A 282 0.30 8.02 -14.81
N GLN A 283 -0.97 7.97 -15.20
CA GLN A 283 -1.78 6.77 -15.11
C GLN A 283 -1.60 5.91 -16.37
N LEU A 284 -1.22 4.66 -16.17
CA LEU A 284 -1.14 3.63 -17.21
C LEU A 284 -2.31 2.65 -17.07
N GLU A 285 -3.03 2.39 -18.14
CA GLU A 285 -4.06 1.35 -18.20
C GLU A 285 -3.68 0.34 -19.29
N HIS A 286 -3.37 -0.91 -18.92
CA HIS A 286 -2.94 -1.97 -19.83
C HIS A 286 -4.04 -2.99 -20.02
N HIS A 287 -4.31 -3.37 -21.27
CA HIS A 287 -5.26 -4.40 -21.67
C HIS A 287 -4.54 -5.49 -22.47
N VAL A 288 -4.77 -6.76 -22.12
CA VAL A 288 -4.30 -7.92 -22.90
C VAL A 288 -5.48 -8.51 -23.65
N VAL A 289 -5.41 -8.45 -24.97
CA VAL A 289 -6.45 -8.95 -25.87
C VAL A 289 -5.86 -9.98 -26.82
N TYR A 290 -6.57 -11.07 -27.06
CA TYR A 290 -6.16 -12.05 -28.05
C TYR A 290 -6.44 -11.55 -29.48
N SER A 291 -5.41 -11.50 -30.33
CA SER A 291 -5.58 -11.19 -31.75
C SER A 291 -5.81 -12.47 -32.55
N THR A 292 -6.96 -12.55 -33.22
CA THR A 292 -7.28 -13.68 -34.12
C THR A 292 -6.41 -13.70 -35.37
N SER A 293 -6.07 -12.53 -35.93
CA SER A 293 -5.22 -12.40 -37.11
C SER A 293 -3.78 -12.83 -36.85
N TYR A 294 -3.19 -12.37 -35.74
CA TYR A 294 -1.82 -12.71 -35.38
C TYR A 294 -1.70 -14.00 -34.56
N GLN A 295 -2.82 -14.56 -34.09
CA GLN A 295 -2.95 -15.70 -33.17
C GLN A 295 -1.97 -15.63 -31.99
N VAL A 296 -1.84 -14.44 -31.42
CA VAL A 296 -1.05 -14.16 -30.22
C VAL A 296 -1.80 -13.15 -29.35
N PRO A 297 -1.54 -13.11 -28.03
CA PRO A 297 -1.94 -11.98 -27.20
C PRO A 297 -1.26 -10.69 -27.67
N VAL A 298 -1.98 -9.58 -27.55
CA VAL A 298 -1.54 -8.24 -27.90
C VAL A 298 -1.78 -7.33 -26.70
N LEU A 299 -0.77 -6.52 -26.38
CA LEU A 299 -0.81 -5.60 -25.26
C LEU A 299 -1.20 -4.21 -25.77
N TYR A 300 -2.41 -3.80 -25.40
CA TYR A 300 -2.93 -2.45 -25.59
C TYR A 300 -2.70 -1.65 -24.32
N PHE A 301 -2.49 -0.34 -24.43
CA PHE A 301 -2.42 0.52 -23.27
C PHE A 301 -2.88 1.96 -23.53
N ARG A 302 -3.22 2.65 -22.45
CA ARG A 302 -3.36 4.11 -22.38
C ARG A 302 -2.37 4.65 -21.38
N ALA A 303 -1.83 5.82 -21.69
CA ALA A 303 -1.04 6.63 -20.79
C ALA A 303 -1.69 8.01 -20.73
N LEU A 304 -2.10 8.41 -19.55
CA LEU A 304 -2.81 9.67 -19.30
C LEU A 304 -2.07 10.45 -18.20
N TYR A 305 -1.95 11.75 -18.37
CA TYR A 305 -1.62 12.67 -17.29
C TYR A 305 -2.77 12.73 -16.27
N GLU A 306 -2.52 13.30 -15.09
CA GLU A 306 -3.53 13.42 -14.02
C GLU A 306 -4.75 14.25 -14.46
N ASP A 307 -4.55 15.25 -15.31
CA ASP A 307 -5.61 16.06 -15.91
C ASP A 307 -6.48 15.27 -16.92
N GLY A 308 -6.15 14.00 -17.18
CA GLY A 308 -6.83 13.11 -18.13
C GLY A 308 -6.34 13.24 -19.57
N THR A 309 -5.39 14.14 -19.86
CA THR A 309 -4.83 14.33 -21.19
C THR A 309 -4.00 13.10 -21.60
N PRO A 310 -4.21 12.54 -22.80
CA PRO A 310 -3.42 11.41 -23.27
C PRO A 310 -2.02 11.84 -23.71
N LEU A 311 -1.02 11.00 -23.40
CA LEU A 311 0.34 11.18 -23.90
C LEU A 311 0.37 11.00 -25.43
N SER A 312 1.13 11.86 -26.10
CA SER A 312 1.53 11.72 -27.50
C SER A 312 2.50 10.55 -27.71
N LEU A 313 2.72 10.14 -28.96
CA LEU A 313 3.66 9.05 -29.28
C LEU A 313 5.07 9.35 -28.79
N GLN A 314 5.54 10.59 -28.95
CA GLN A 314 6.86 11.01 -28.49
C GLN A 314 6.97 10.89 -26.97
N GLU A 315 5.96 11.37 -26.23
CA GLU A 315 5.93 11.28 -24.77
C GLU A 315 5.84 9.84 -24.28
N VAL A 316 5.13 8.96 -25.00
CA VAL A 316 5.10 7.52 -24.69
C VAL A 316 6.50 6.91 -24.76
N TYR A 317 7.26 7.17 -25.83
CA TYR A 317 8.63 6.69 -25.93
C TYR A 317 9.54 7.29 -24.85
N GLN A 318 9.41 8.58 -24.56
CA GLN A 318 10.26 9.27 -23.58
C GLN A 318 9.96 8.88 -22.13
N GLN A 319 8.68 8.68 -21.78
CA GLN A 319 8.25 8.60 -20.37
C GLN A 319 7.80 7.19 -19.96
N VAL A 320 7.32 6.39 -20.91
CA VAL A 320 6.81 5.03 -20.63
C VAL A 320 7.81 3.97 -21.08
N VAL A 321 8.32 4.04 -22.31
CA VAL A 321 9.20 3.01 -22.87
C VAL A 321 10.63 3.18 -22.35
N PRO A 322 11.21 2.20 -21.65
CA PRO A 322 12.62 2.28 -21.26
C PRO A 322 13.54 2.34 -22.49
N ASP A 323 14.57 3.20 -22.46
CA ASP A 323 15.47 3.49 -23.59
C ASP A 323 16.01 2.24 -24.30
N MET A 324 16.31 1.18 -23.54
CA MET A 324 16.81 -0.09 -24.08
C MET A 324 15.87 -0.78 -25.08
N TYR A 325 14.58 -0.44 -25.08
CA TYR A 325 13.58 -1.03 -25.95
C TYR A 325 13.22 -0.17 -27.16
N HIS A 326 13.69 1.09 -27.25
CA HIS A 326 13.26 2.04 -28.30
C HIS A 326 13.45 1.49 -29.72
N ASP A 327 14.59 0.86 -29.99
CA ASP A 327 14.93 0.31 -31.31
C ASP A 327 14.30 -1.07 -31.58
N GLN A 328 13.74 -1.72 -30.56
CA GLN A 328 13.27 -3.10 -30.63
C GLN A 328 11.75 -3.20 -30.75
N VAL A 329 11.03 -2.10 -30.50
CA VAL A 329 9.58 -2.10 -30.36
C VAL A 329 8.91 -1.04 -31.22
N ILE A 330 7.83 -1.46 -31.87
CA ILE A 330 6.99 -0.58 -32.67
C ILE A 330 5.70 -0.36 -31.90
N ILE A 331 5.48 0.88 -31.46
CA ILE A 331 4.25 1.31 -30.82
C ILE A 331 3.42 2.09 -31.83
N THR A 332 2.13 1.78 -31.92
CA THR A 332 1.19 2.46 -32.82
C THR A 332 -0.13 2.71 -32.10
N GLN A 333 -0.89 3.72 -32.55
CA GLN A 333 -2.24 3.98 -32.04
C GLN A 333 -3.28 3.32 -32.93
N THR A 334 -4.27 2.67 -32.33
CA THR A 334 -5.43 2.11 -33.02
C THR A 334 -6.65 2.12 -32.09
N GLU A 335 -7.82 1.86 -32.63
CA GLU A 335 -8.98 1.55 -31.80
C GLU A 335 -8.81 0.21 -31.08
N HIS A 336 -9.14 0.19 -29.79
CA HIS A 336 -9.21 -1.04 -29.03
C HIS A 336 -10.29 -1.97 -29.62
N PRO A 337 -9.95 -3.21 -29.99
CA PRO A 337 -10.82 -4.07 -30.79
C PRO A 337 -12.17 -4.39 -30.13
N LEU A 338 -12.26 -4.28 -28.81
CA LEU A 338 -13.49 -4.52 -28.04
C LEU A 338 -14.20 -3.24 -27.58
N LEU A 339 -13.47 -2.11 -27.47
CA LEU A 339 -14.00 -0.88 -26.86
C LEU A 339 -14.25 0.22 -27.89
N GLY A 340 -13.70 0.11 -29.10
CA GLY A 340 -13.88 1.10 -30.18
C GLY A 340 -13.31 2.49 -29.84
N THR A 341 -12.36 2.56 -28.91
CA THR A 341 -11.77 3.83 -28.47
C THR A 341 -10.24 3.77 -28.59
N PRO A 342 -9.54 4.92 -28.70
CA PRO A 342 -8.10 4.93 -28.98
C PRO A 342 -7.27 4.30 -27.85
N PHE A 343 -6.34 3.43 -28.23
CA PHE A 343 -5.31 2.82 -27.40
C PHE A 343 -3.98 2.76 -28.18
N TRP A 344 -2.88 2.89 -27.46
CA TRP A 344 -1.57 2.47 -27.95
C TRP A 344 -1.50 0.95 -27.93
N PHE A 345 -0.74 0.33 -28.82
CA PHE A 345 -0.45 -1.10 -28.73
C PHE A 345 0.96 -1.40 -29.23
N ILE A 346 1.55 -2.45 -28.65
CA ILE A 346 2.82 -3.01 -29.12
C ILE A 346 2.53 -3.88 -30.34
N HIS A 347 3.14 -3.57 -31.48
CA HIS A 347 2.88 -4.30 -32.72
C HIS A 347 3.32 -5.77 -32.61
N PRO A 348 2.43 -6.76 -32.89
CA PRO A 348 2.71 -8.16 -32.57
C PRO A 348 3.44 -8.96 -33.67
N CYS A 349 3.99 -8.30 -34.70
CA CYS A 349 4.53 -8.98 -35.90
C CYS A 349 5.61 -10.02 -35.59
N ASP A 350 6.47 -9.74 -34.61
CA ASP A 350 7.56 -10.65 -34.24
C ASP A 350 7.26 -11.45 -32.97
N THR A 351 6.13 -11.17 -32.29
CA THR A 351 5.72 -11.88 -31.08
C THR A 351 5.60 -13.38 -31.31
N ARG A 352 4.95 -13.81 -32.42
CA ARG A 352 4.82 -15.24 -32.70
C ARG A 352 6.18 -15.91 -32.94
N LYS A 353 7.04 -15.26 -33.72
CA LYS A 353 8.38 -15.79 -34.00
C LYS A 353 9.18 -15.93 -32.70
N LEU A 354 9.17 -14.90 -31.86
CA LEU A 354 9.82 -14.91 -30.55
C LEU A 354 9.28 -16.03 -29.65
N MET A 355 7.96 -16.16 -29.54
CA MET A 355 7.37 -17.20 -28.68
C MET A 355 7.67 -18.62 -29.20
N ASN A 356 7.90 -18.80 -30.50
CA ASN A 356 8.28 -20.10 -31.05
C ASN A 356 9.75 -20.47 -30.81
N THR A 357 10.63 -19.52 -30.45
CA THR A 357 12.04 -19.81 -30.15
C THR A 357 12.30 -20.18 -28.69
N ILE A 358 11.34 -19.91 -27.80
CA ILE A 358 11.48 -20.11 -26.36
C ILE A 358 10.82 -21.42 -25.95
N GLN A 359 11.50 -22.21 -25.13
CA GLN A 359 10.93 -23.42 -24.54
C GLN A 359 10.18 -23.07 -23.25
N PHE A 360 8.88 -23.36 -23.21
CA PHE A 360 8.03 -23.19 -22.03
C PHE A 360 6.85 -24.17 -22.06
N GLU A 361 6.25 -24.46 -20.91
CA GLU A 361 5.01 -25.22 -20.84
C GLU A 361 3.83 -24.38 -21.34
N TYR A 362 2.92 -24.97 -22.13
CA TYR A 362 1.79 -24.24 -22.72
C TYR A 362 0.96 -23.44 -21.70
N ARG A 363 0.79 -23.97 -20.48
CA ARG A 363 0.09 -23.29 -19.37
C ARG A 363 0.75 -21.96 -18.96
N ASN A 364 2.05 -21.81 -19.21
CA ASN A 364 2.85 -20.64 -18.91
C ASN A 364 2.95 -19.66 -20.09
N TYR A 365 2.24 -19.87 -21.21
CA TYR A 365 2.37 -19.02 -22.40
C TYR A 365 2.18 -17.53 -22.07
N ILE A 366 1.09 -17.16 -21.37
CA ILE A 366 0.79 -15.75 -21.04
C ILE A 366 1.85 -15.18 -20.10
N LYS A 367 2.30 -15.95 -19.11
CA LYS A 367 3.36 -15.54 -18.18
C LYS A 367 4.67 -15.27 -18.92
N THR A 368 5.11 -16.20 -19.77
CA THR A 368 6.31 -16.04 -20.60
C THR A 368 6.16 -14.84 -21.53
N TRP A 369 5.05 -14.75 -22.27
CA TRP A 369 4.78 -13.64 -23.19
C TRP A 369 4.80 -12.27 -22.49
N LEU A 370 4.14 -12.15 -21.33
CA LEU A 370 4.08 -10.92 -20.55
C LEU A 370 5.46 -10.57 -19.98
N SER A 371 6.32 -11.56 -19.73
CA SER A 371 7.71 -11.33 -19.31
C SER A 371 8.55 -10.63 -20.37
N PHE A 372 8.23 -10.80 -21.66
CA PHE A 372 8.91 -10.10 -22.75
C PHE A 372 8.23 -8.78 -23.11
N ASN A 373 6.89 -8.77 -23.22
CA ASN A 373 6.15 -7.62 -23.75
C ASN A 373 5.77 -6.60 -22.65
N GLY A 374 5.62 -7.05 -21.41
CA GLY A 374 5.19 -6.19 -20.31
C GLY A 374 6.20 -5.09 -19.95
N PRO A 375 7.49 -5.41 -19.73
CA PRO A 375 8.53 -4.43 -19.38
C PRO A 375 8.66 -3.27 -20.37
N VAL A 376 8.39 -3.52 -21.66
CA VAL A 376 8.44 -2.51 -22.74
C VAL A 376 7.60 -1.28 -22.42
N VAL A 377 6.46 -1.45 -21.75
CA VAL A 377 5.54 -0.35 -21.41
C VAL A 377 5.23 -0.28 -19.92
N ARG A 378 6.20 -0.69 -19.10
CA ARG A 378 6.12 -0.74 -17.62
C ARG A 378 4.90 -1.51 -17.10
N CYS A 379 4.45 -2.49 -17.86
CA CYS A 379 3.45 -3.44 -17.43
C CYS A 379 4.15 -4.54 -16.62
N GLN A 380 4.26 -4.35 -15.31
CA GLN A 380 4.89 -5.34 -14.45
C GLN A 380 4.03 -6.61 -14.38
N ILE A 381 4.72 -7.73 -14.32
CA ILE A 381 4.10 -9.05 -14.25
C ILE A 381 3.65 -9.27 -12.79
N PRO A 382 2.41 -9.76 -12.57
CA PRO A 382 1.91 -10.06 -11.23
C PRO A 382 2.78 -11.09 -10.53
N LYS A 383 3.07 -10.86 -9.25
CA LYS A 383 3.82 -11.82 -8.42
C LYS A 383 3.04 -13.14 -8.31
N GLU A 384 1.72 -13.09 -8.38
CA GLU A 384 0.80 -14.23 -8.35
C GLU A 384 1.00 -15.17 -9.54
N LEU A 385 1.45 -14.66 -10.70
CA LEU A 385 1.82 -15.52 -11.84
C LEU A 385 3.11 -16.30 -11.59
N PHE A 386 3.91 -15.91 -10.60
CA PHE A 386 5.13 -16.61 -10.17
C PHE A 386 4.94 -17.43 -8.89
N GLY A 387 3.76 -17.39 -8.27
CA GLY A 387 3.42 -18.28 -7.17
C GLY A 387 3.57 -19.74 -7.59
N THR A 388 4.31 -20.50 -6.78
CA THR A 388 4.45 -21.95 -6.93
C THR A 388 3.07 -22.60 -6.93
N VAL A 389 2.82 -23.39 -7.98
CA VAL A 389 1.95 -24.56 -7.85
C VAL A 389 2.53 -25.35 -6.68
N MET A 390 1.87 -25.31 -5.52
CA MET A 390 2.11 -26.38 -4.55
C MET A 390 1.57 -27.63 -5.22
N ASP A 391 2.50 -28.54 -5.47
CA ASP A 391 2.32 -29.80 -6.18
C ASP A 391 1.05 -30.56 -5.75
N GLU A 392 0.36 -31.15 -6.73
CA GLU A 392 -0.51 -32.32 -6.51
C GLU A 392 0.35 -33.58 -6.29
#